data_AF-A0A392N847-F1
#
_entry.id   AF-A0A392N847-F1
#
_cell.length_a   1.000
_cell.length_b   1.000
_cell.length_c   1.000
_cell.angle_alpha   90.00
_cell.angle_beta   90.00
_cell.angle_gamma   90.00
#
_symmetry.space_group_name_H-M   'P 1'
#
loop_
_entity.id
_entity.type
_entity.pdbx_description
1 polymer ?
#
loop_
_entity_poly.entity_id
_entity_poly.type
_entity_poly.pdbx_seq_one_letter_code
_entity_poly.pdbx_strand_id
1 'polypeptide(L)'
;MSSLRVIKWEKPTRGRYKCNIDASFTSQCNRVGIGEALGLLHAIWWVHVLQLGSVDFAMDSKTVVDHFHNKETVLTEVENVLKECNRMFSLLRDN
;
A
#
# COMPACT_ATOMS: atom_id res chain seq x y z
N MET A 1 1.80 22.83 -26.12
CA MET A 1 2.24 23.14 -24.75
C MET A 1 1.22 22.56 -23.79
N SER A 2 1.53 21.44 -23.15
CA SER A 2 0.69 20.86 -22.09
C SER A 2 0.78 21.73 -20.85
N SER A 3 -0.36 22.28 -20.41
CA SER A 3 -0.46 23.04 -19.17
C SER A 3 -0.02 22.17 -17.99
N LEU A 4 0.99 22.62 -17.24
CA LEU A 4 1.42 21.98 -16.00
C LEU A 4 0.28 22.09 -14.99
N ARG A 5 -0.40 20.98 -14.69
CA ARG A 5 -1.34 20.94 -13.57
C ARG A 5 -0.56 21.11 -12.28
N VAL A 6 -0.66 22.30 -11.69
CA VAL A 6 -0.26 22.52 -10.31
C VAL A 6 -1.22 21.72 -9.43
N ILE A 7 -0.76 20.62 -8.86
CA ILE A 7 -1.54 19.84 -7.88
C ILE A 7 -1.49 20.63 -6.57
N LYS A 8 -2.60 21.29 -6.23
CA LYS A 8 -2.76 21.98 -4.95
C LYS A 8 -3.22 20.95 -3.92
N TRP A 9 -2.61 20.96 -2.74
CA TRP A 9 -3.06 20.11 -1.63
C TRP A 9 -4.49 20.51 -1.23
N GLU A 10 -5.36 19.51 -1.12
CA GLU A 10 -6.72 19.66 -0.61
C GLU A 10 -6.96 18.61 0.47
N LYS A 11 -7.69 19.01 1.52
CA LYS A 11 -8.05 18.11 2.61
C LYS A 11 -9.00 17.03 2.08
N PRO A 12 -8.79 15.73 2.38
CA PRO A 12 -9.72 14.69 2.00
C PRO A 12 -11.13 14.93 2.53
N THR A 13 -12.13 14.41 1.80
CA THR A 13 -13.51 14.39 2.26
C THR A 13 -13.64 13.67 3.60
N ARG A 14 -14.60 14.08 4.44
CA ARG A 14 -14.85 13.41 5.72
C ARG A 14 -15.14 11.92 5.46
N GLY A 15 -14.47 11.03 6.22
CA GLY A 15 -14.58 9.59 6.05
C GLY A 15 -13.58 8.98 5.06
N ARG A 16 -12.74 9.81 4.40
CA ARG A 16 -11.59 9.36 3.62
C ARG A 16 -10.30 9.57 4.41
N TYR A 17 -9.54 8.50 4.56
CA TYR A 17 -8.29 8.45 5.29
C TYR A 17 -7.13 8.21 4.34
N LYS A 18 -5.96 8.75 4.68
CA LYS A 18 -4.70 8.40 4.02
C LYS A 18 -3.84 7.65 5.03
N CYS A 19 -3.38 6.47 4.65
CA CYS A 19 -2.47 5.65 5.43
C CYS A 19 -1.10 5.64 4.74
N ASN A 20 -0.13 6.34 5.33
CA ASN A 20 1.25 6.31 4.88
C ASN A 20 1.91 5.03 5.39
N ILE A 21 2.50 4.25 4.49
CA ILE A 21 3.26 3.04 4.81
C ILE A 21 4.71 3.30 4.41
N ASP A 22 5.56 3.40 5.43
CA ASP A 22 7.00 3.60 5.27
C ASP A 22 7.73 2.48 6.00
N ALA A 23 8.87 2.07 5.46
CA ALA A 23 9.79 1.17 6.15
C ALA A 23 11.22 1.69 6.07
N SER A 24 11.93 1.63 7.19
CA SER A 24 13.34 1.96 7.25
C SER A 24 14.14 0.75 7.70
N PHE A 25 15.22 0.48 6.98
CA PHE A 25 16.17 -0.59 7.30
C PHE A 25 17.57 -0.02 7.30
N THR A 26 18.48 -0.70 7.99
CA THR A 26 19.91 -0.41 7.86
C THR A 26 20.33 -0.63 6.40
N SER A 27 21.29 0.16 5.92
CA SER A 27 21.79 0.08 4.53
C SER A 27 22.35 -1.31 4.17
N GLN A 28 22.76 -2.08 5.17
CA GLN A 28 23.25 -3.46 5.04
C GLN A 28 22.12 -4.46 4.79
N CYS A 29 20.89 -4.12 5.17
CA CYS A 29 19.70 -4.95 5.07
C CYS A 29 18.72 -4.28 4.09
N ASN A 30 19.02 -4.33 2.79
CA ASN A 30 18.16 -3.77 1.73
C ASN A 30 16.84 -4.56 1.57
N ARG A 31 15.95 -4.43 2.56
CA ARG A 31 14.66 -5.13 2.66
C ARG A 31 13.48 -4.16 2.75
N VAL A 32 13.66 -2.90 2.33
CA VAL A 32 12.62 -1.85 2.36
C VAL A 32 11.31 -2.32 1.72
N GLY A 33 11.38 -2.96 0.55
CA GLY A 33 10.17 -3.49 -0.12
C GLY A 33 9.43 -4.57 0.69
N ILE A 34 10.14 -5.41 1.46
CA ILE A 34 9.51 -6.40 2.35
C ILE A 34 8.84 -5.69 3.53
N GLY A 35 9.53 -4.72 4.13
CA GLY A 35 8.97 -3.97 5.26
C GLY A 35 7.71 -3.17 4.87
N GLU A 36 7.72 -2.51 3.71
CA GLU A 36 6.54 -1.81 3.22
C GLU A 36 5.40 -2.77 2.87
N ALA A 37 5.69 -3.93 2.26
CA ALA A 37 4.66 -4.95 2.01
C ALA A 37 4.04 -5.50 3.31
N LEU A 38 4.86 -5.73 4.35
CA LEU A 38 4.37 -6.14 5.68
C LEU A 38 3.58 -5.02 6.36
N GLY A 39 4.01 -3.77 6.22
CA GLY A 39 3.29 -2.60 6.69
C GLY A 39 1.91 -2.48 6.03
N LEU A 40 1.85 -2.69 4.71
CA LEU A 40 0.61 -2.71 3.95
C LEU A 40 -0.34 -3.82 4.45
N LEU A 41 0.18 -5.03 4.71
CA LEU A 41 -0.63 -6.13 5.25
C LEU A 41 -1.28 -5.76 6.59
N HIS A 42 -0.50 -5.22 7.52
CA HIS A 42 -1.01 -4.82 8.84
C HIS A 42 -2.00 -3.65 8.74
N ALA A 43 -1.74 -2.71 7.84
CA ALA A 43 -2.63 -1.57 7.62
C ALA A 43 -3.99 -2.03 7.05
N ILE A 44 -3.99 -2.94 6.08
CA ILE A 44 -5.23 -3.56 5.55
C ILE A 44 -6.00 -4.26 6.68
N TRP A 45 -5.30 -5.01 7.54
CA TRP A 45 -5.93 -5.67 8.69
C TRP A 45 -6.57 -4.66 9.65
N TRP A 46 -5.87 -3.57 10.00
CA TRP A 46 -6.42 -2.53 10.86
C TRP A 46 -7.59 -1.79 10.23
N VAL A 47 -7.56 -1.52 8.92
CA VAL A 47 -8.69 -0.93 8.19
C VAL A 47 -9.93 -1.82 8.31
N HIS A 48 -9.75 -3.13 8.23
CA HIS A 48 -10.84 -4.09 8.43
C HIS A 48 -11.38 -4.09 9.85
N VAL A 49 -10.49 -4.21 10.84
CA VAL A 49 -10.87 -4.26 12.26
C VAL A 49 -11.56 -2.97 12.73
N LEU A 50 -11.10 -1.82 12.24
CA LEU A 50 -11.64 -0.50 12.58
C LEU A 50 -12.83 -0.09 11.69
N GLN A 51 -13.21 -0.89 10.70
CA GLN A 51 -14.30 -0.60 9.77
C GLN A 51 -14.14 0.76 9.06
N LEU A 52 -12.92 1.08 8.64
CA LEU A 52 -12.65 2.33 7.91
C LEU A 52 -13.09 2.17 6.45
N GLY A 53 -14.06 2.98 6.01
CA GLY A 53 -14.65 2.85 4.68
C GLY A 53 -13.70 3.21 3.53
N SER A 54 -13.21 4.46 3.48
CA SER A 54 -12.37 4.93 2.37
C SER A 54 -10.95 5.21 2.85
N VAL A 55 -9.99 4.38 2.44
CA VAL A 55 -8.58 4.53 2.81
C VAL A 55 -7.69 4.46 1.58
N ASP A 56 -6.86 5.49 1.38
CA ASP A 56 -5.79 5.49 0.40
C ASP A 56 -4.48 5.05 1.08
N PHE A 57 -3.91 3.93 0.64
CA PHE A 57 -2.57 3.51 1.06
C PHE A 57 -1.53 4.21 0.18
N ALA A 58 -0.67 5.00 0.80
CA ALA A 58 0.42 5.71 0.13
C ALA A 58 1.75 5.10 0.54
N MET A 59 2.56 4.73 -0.44
CA MET A 59 3.86 4.10 -0.25
C MET A 59 4.86 4.71 -1.24
N ASP A 60 6.12 4.80 -0.84
CA ASP A 60 7.19 5.32 -1.69
C ASP A 60 7.80 4.23 -2.60
N SER A 61 7.65 2.94 -2.26
CA SER A 61 8.14 1.85 -3.11
C SER A 61 7.22 1.58 -4.30
N LYS A 62 7.60 2.15 -5.46
CA LYS A 62 7.00 1.83 -6.76
C LYS A 62 6.98 0.34 -7.05
N THR A 63 8.02 -0.41 -6.66
CA THR A 63 8.09 -1.86 -6.85
C THR A 63 6.96 -2.58 -6.12
N VAL A 64 6.69 -2.22 -4.86
CA VAL A 64 5.63 -2.85 -4.06
C VAL A 64 4.26 -2.51 -4.64
N VAL A 65 4.05 -1.25 -5.03
CA VAL A 65 2.80 -0.80 -5.70
C VAL A 65 2.58 -1.57 -7.00
N ASP A 66 3.58 -1.65 -7.87
CA ASP A 66 3.48 -2.32 -9.17
C ASP A 66 3.20 -3.82 -8.98
N HIS A 67 3.87 -4.50 -8.04
CA HIS A 67 3.62 -5.93 -7.76
C HIS A 67 2.27 -6.19 -7.11
N PHE A 68 1.74 -5.26 -6.31
CA PHE A 68 0.40 -5.41 -5.75
C PHE A 68 -0.68 -5.39 -6.84
N HIS A 69 -0.49 -4.55 -7.87
CA HIS A 69 -1.45 -4.38 -8.96
C HIS A 69 -1.24 -5.30 -10.17
N ASN A 70 -0.01 -5.75 -10.44
CA ASN A 70 0.31 -6.63 -11.56
C ASN A 70 0.27 -8.11 -11.15
N LYS A 71 -0.09 -8.99 -12.10
CA LYS A 71 -0.15 -10.45 -11.89
C LYS A 71 1.06 -11.23 -12.43
N GLU A 72 2.06 -10.57 -13.01
CA GLU A 72 3.25 -11.22 -13.58
C GLU A 72 4.52 -11.02 -12.72
N THR A 73 5.30 -12.10 -12.64
CA THR A 73 6.36 -12.52 -11.68
C THR A 73 7.73 -11.84 -11.93
N VAL A 74 8.77 -11.84 -11.06
CA VAL A 74 9.42 -12.90 -10.25
C VAL A 74 10.19 -12.26 -9.06
N LEU A 75 9.89 -12.61 -7.80
CA LEU A 75 10.78 -12.65 -6.60
C LEU A 75 10.03 -13.27 -5.40
N THR A 76 10.62 -14.27 -4.72
CA THR A 76 9.91 -15.28 -3.91
C THR A 76 9.45 -14.87 -2.50
N GLU A 77 9.98 -13.80 -1.90
CA GLU A 77 9.60 -13.39 -0.51
C GLU A 77 8.55 -12.29 -0.47
N VAL A 78 8.71 -11.21 -1.25
CA VAL A 78 7.78 -10.07 -1.29
C VAL A 78 6.42 -10.49 -1.87
N GLU A 79 6.41 -11.36 -2.88
CA GLU A 79 5.19 -11.84 -3.53
C GLU A 79 4.26 -12.58 -2.55
N ASN A 80 4.81 -13.39 -1.64
CA ASN A 80 4.01 -14.12 -0.66
C ASN A 80 3.27 -13.17 0.28
N VAL A 81 3.95 -12.11 0.74
CA VAL A 81 3.33 -11.07 1.56
C VAL A 81 2.26 -10.33 0.76
N LEU A 82 2.52 -9.98 -0.50
CA LEU A 82 1.56 -9.25 -1.34
C LEU A 82 0.34 -10.10 -1.75
N LYS A 83 0.50 -11.40 -1.93
CA LYS A 83 -0.63 -12.32 -2.10
C LYS A 83 -1.56 -12.29 -0.90
N GLU A 84 -0.98 -12.29 0.30
CA GLU A 84 -1.75 -12.19 1.53
C GLU A 84 -2.40 -10.81 1.70
N CYS A 85 -1.70 -9.72 1.33
CA CYS A 85 -2.31 -8.39 1.24
C CYS A 85 -3.53 -8.40 0.31
N ASN A 86 -3.40 -8.95 -0.89
CA ASN A 86 -4.48 -9.02 -1.88
C ASN A 86 -5.67 -9.86 -1.39
N ARG A 87 -5.41 -10.98 -0.70
CA ARG A 87 -6.44 -11.81 -0.08
C ARG A 87 -7.22 -11.02 0.97
N MET A 88 -6.52 -10.38 1.91
CA MET A 88 -7.12 -9.55 2.95
C MET A 88 -7.86 -8.32 2.37
N PHE A 89 -7.31 -7.70 1.34
CA PHE A 89 -7.93 -6.57 0.65
C PHE A 89 -9.20 -6.96 -0.10
N SER A 90 -9.27 -8.17 -0.66
CA SER A 90 -10.49 -8.66 -1.31
C SER A 90 -11.62 -8.84 -0.28
N LEU A 91 -11.31 -9.37 0.90
CA LEU A 91 -12.29 -9.49 2.01
C LEU A 91 -12.82 -8.13 2.48
N LEU A 92 -12.02 -7.07 2.42
CA LEU A 92 -12.49 -5.72 2.70
C LEU A 92 -13.53 -5.23 1.69
N ARG A 93 -13.36 -5.61 0.42
CA ARG A 93 -14.22 -5.11 -0.68
C ARG A 93 -15.57 -5.82 -0.76
N ASP A 94 -15.65 -7.02 -0.18
CA ASP A 94 -16.84 -7.86 -0.20
C ASP A 94 -17.77 -7.64 1.04
N ASN A 95 -17.39 -6.74 1.96
CA ASN A 95 -18.21 -6.24 3.07
C ASN A 95 -18.81 -4.87 2.75
#